data_AF-A0A2D6PEJ4-F1
#
_entry.id   AF-A0A2D6PEJ4-F1
#
_cell.length_a   1.000
_cell.length_b   1.000
_cell.length_c   1.000
_cell.angle_alpha   90.00
_cell.angle_beta   90.00
_cell.angle_gamma   90.00
#
_symmetry.space_group_name_H-M   'P 1'
#
loop_
_entity.id
_entity.type
_entity.pdbx_description
1 polymer ?
#
loop_
_entity_poly.entity_id
_entity_poly.type
_entity_poly.pdbx_seq_one_letter_code
_entity_poly.pdbx_strand_id
1 'polypeptide(L)'
;MSESLYDLPEIMTLPGWADPEMLAKASALGLVVLLLATFLILRFLRKVVVKVVLVAGIVLLGLGLWDQRLELRSCADECACTLFGQTVQVPLDRNPRCDSG
;
A
#
# COMPACT_ATOMS: atom_id res chain seq x y z
N MET A 1 -35.46 -51.25 -5.75
CA MET A 1 -35.66 -49.90 -5.17
C MET A 1 -34.32 -49.17 -5.20
N SER A 2 -33.90 -48.70 -6.39
CA SER A 2 -32.64 -47.93 -6.60
C SER A 2 -32.46 -47.46 -8.05
N GLU A 3 -33.14 -48.05 -9.04
CA GLU A 3 -32.95 -47.73 -10.47
C GLU A 3 -33.58 -46.41 -10.94
N SER A 4 -34.51 -45.80 -10.19
CA SER A 4 -35.21 -44.59 -10.64
C SER A 4 -34.52 -43.27 -10.26
N LEU A 5 -33.33 -43.30 -9.64
CA LEU A 5 -32.57 -42.10 -9.25
C LEU A 5 -31.44 -41.74 -10.23
N TYR A 6 -31.26 -42.51 -11.30
CA TYR A 6 -30.26 -42.27 -12.36
C TYR A 6 -30.86 -41.75 -13.66
N ASP A 7 -32.15 -41.38 -13.67
CA ASP A 7 -32.78 -40.72 -14.82
C ASP A 7 -32.51 -39.20 -14.72
N LEU A 8 -31.22 -38.86 -14.87
CA LEU A 8 -30.76 -37.47 -14.91
C LEU A 8 -31.08 -36.91 -16.30
N PRO A 9 -31.74 -35.75 -16.40
CA PRO A 9 -32.13 -35.16 -17.67
C PRO A 9 -30.94 -34.95 -18.61
N GLU A 10 -31.19 -34.95 -19.93
CA GLU A 10 -30.22 -34.81 -21.05
C GLU A 10 -29.23 -33.63 -20.93
N ILE A 11 -29.39 -32.73 -19.94
CA ILE A 11 -28.43 -31.70 -19.53
C ILE A 11 -27.06 -32.26 -19.09
N MET A 12 -26.91 -33.58 -18.87
CA MET A 12 -25.61 -34.23 -18.66
C MET A 12 -24.84 -34.54 -19.94
N THR A 13 -25.46 -34.43 -21.12
CA THR A 13 -24.73 -34.54 -22.38
C THR A 13 -24.12 -33.19 -22.72
N LEU A 14 -22.78 -33.12 -22.73
CA LEU A 14 -22.10 -31.90 -23.17
C LEU A 14 -22.47 -31.64 -24.64
N PRO A 15 -22.84 -30.40 -24.99
CA PRO A 15 -23.13 -30.07 -26.37
C PRO A 15 -21.88 -30.31 -27.23
N GLY A 16 -22.04 -30.68 -28.50
CA GLY A 16 -20.92 -31.13 -29.36
C GLY A 16 -19.80 -30.12 -29.64
N TRP A 17 -19.87 -28.90 -29.10
CA TRP A 17 -18.78 -27.93 -29.09
C TRP A 17 -17.90 -28.01 -27.83
N ALA A 18 -18.35 -28.75 -26.81
CA ALA A 18 -17.79 -28.84 -25.47
C ALA A 18 -17.16 -30.22 -25.22
N ASP A 19 -16.28 -30.65 -26.13
CA ASP A 19 -15.58 -31.92 -25.99
C ASP A 19 -14.71 -31.93 -24.71
N PRO A 20 -14.76 -32.99 -23.90
CA PRO A 20 -14.08 -33.03 -22.60
C PRO A 20 -12.55 -32.90 -22.72
N GLU A 21 -11.95 -33.40 -23.81
CA GLU A 21 -10.52 -33.26 -24.06
C GLU A 21 -10.13 -31.80 -24.36
N MET A 22 -10.95 -31.09 -25.13
CA MET A 22 -10.75 -29.68 -25.47
C MET A 22 -10.89 -28.80 -24.23
N LEU A 23 -11.91 -29.04 -23.41
CA LEU A 23 -12.14 -28.34 -22.15
C LEU A 23 -11.00 -28.55 -21.14
N ALA A 24 -10.48 -29.78 -21.03
CA ALA A 24 -9.36 -30.08 -20.15
C ALA A 24 -8.10 -29.31 -20.56
N LYS A 25 -7.80 -29.26 -21.87
CA LYS A 25 -6.64 -28.51 -22.39
C LYS A 25 -6.83 -27.00 -22.25
N ALA A 26 -8.02 -26.48 -22.57
CA ALA A 26 -8.34 -25.06 -22.47
C ALA A 26 -8.28 -24.57 -21.02
N SER A 27 -8.79 -25.36 -20.07
CA SER A 27 -8.73 -25.02 -18.65
C SER A 27 -7.29 -25.05 -18.11
N ALA A 28 -6.49 -26.04 -18.51
CA ALA A 28 -5.06 -26.07 -18.17
C ALA A 28 -4.30 -24.86 -18.72
N LEU A 29 -4.52 -24.51 -20.00
CA LEU A 29 -3.95 -23.30 -20.61
C LEU A 29 -4.42 -22.03 -19.89
N GLY A 30 -5.71 -21.93 -19.59
CA GLY A 30 -6.28 -20.81 -18.85
C GLY A 30 -5.64 -20.63 -17.48
N LEU A 31 -5.43 -21.73 -16.76
CA LEU A 31 -4.73 -21.73 -15.47
C LEU A 31 -3.28 -21.23 -15.60
N VAL A 32 -2.55 -21.72 -16.60
CA VAL A 32 -1.17 -21.28 -16.85
C VAL A 32 -1.12 -19.78 -17.16
N VAL A 33 -2.02 -19.29 -18.01
CA VAL A 33 -2.11 -17.86 -18.35
C VAL A 33 -2.46 -17.03 -17.11
N LEU A 34 -3.39 -17.48 -16.28
CA LEU A 34 -3.81 -16.78 -15.07
C LEU A 34 -2.68 -16.71 -14.03
N LEU A 35 -1.94 -17.80 -13.85
CA LEU A 35 -0.75 -17.83 -13.00
C LEU A 35 0.33 -16.89 -13.52
N LEU A 36 0.58 -16.89 -14.82
CA LEU A 36 1.57 -16.01 -15.44
C LEU A 36 1.18 -14.54 -15.29
N ALA A 37 -0.09 -14.19 -15.56
CA ALA A 37 -0.61 -12.85 -15.38
C ALA A 37 -0.47 -12.38 -13.92
N THR A 38 -0.87 -13.24 -12.97
CA THR A 38 -0.74 -12.96 -11.52
C THR A 38 0.73 -12.72 -11.14
N PHE A 39 1.65 -13.56 -11.63
CA PHE A 39 3.08 -13.41 -11.38
C PHE A 39 3.63 -12.09 -11.94
N LEU A 40 3.23 -11.71 -13.17
CA LEU A 40 3.65 -10.45 -13.79
C LEU A 40 3.13 -9.24 -13.01
N ILE A 41 1.86 -9.27 -12.58
CA ILE A 41 1.25 -8.22 -11.75
C ILE A 41 2.02 -8.09 -10.44
N LEU A 42 2.28 -9.20 -9.73
CA LEU A 42 3.05 -9.19 -8.49
C LEU A 42 4.48 -8.68 -8.69
N ARG A 43 5.13 -9.06 -9.79
CA ARG A 43 6.48 -8.59 -10.13
C ARG A 43 6.48 -7.09 -10.41
N PHE A 44 5.46 -6.58 -11.09
CA PHE A 44 5.31 -5.15 -11.34
C PHE A 44 5.04 -4.37 -10.05
N LEU A 45 4.09 -4.85 -9.23
CA LEU A 45 3.79 -4.29 -7.92
C LEU A 45 5.03 -4.23 -7.04
N ARG A 46 5.84 -5.28 -6.95
CA ARG A 46 7.10 -5.24 -6.17
C ARG A 46 8.02 -4.11 -6.59
N LYS A 47 8.18 -3.87 -7.90
CA LYS A 47 9.00 -2.75 -8.40
C LYS A 47 8.38 -1.39 -8.12
N VAL A 48 7.07 -1.26 -8.25
CA VAL A 48 6.35 0.01 -8.05
C VAL A 48 6.26 0.35 -6.58
N VAL A 49 5.89 -0.60 -5.72
CA VAL A 49 5.74 -0.44 -4.28
C VAL A 49 7.03 0.11 -3.66
N VAL A 50 8.20 -0.43 -4.01
CA VAL A 50 9.48 0.09 -3.48
C VAL A 50 9.68 1.56 -3.83
N LYS A 51 9.39 1.96 -5.07
CA LYS A 51 9.50 3.36 -5.50
C LYS A 51 8.49 4.26 -4.77
N VAL A 52 7.24 3.82 -4.67
CA VAL A 52 6.18 4.57 -4.00
C VAL A 52 6.50 4.74 -2.51
N VAL A 53 6.94 3.68 -1.84
CA VAL A 53 7.36 3.72 -0.43
C VAL A 53 8.53 4.67 -0.24
N LEU A 54 9.53 4.65 -1.13
CA LEU A 54 10.66 5.57 -1.05
C LEU A 54 10.23 7.03 -1.21
N VAL A 55 9.40 7.33 -2.21
CA VAL A 55 8.87 8.69 -2.43
C VAL A 55 8.02 9.14 -1.23
N ALA A 56 7.12 8.27 -0.74
CA ALA A 56 6.30 8.57 0.42
C ALA A 56 7.15 8.81 1.67
N GLY A 57 8.22 8.03 1.86
CA GLY A 57 9.18 8.23 2.96
C GLY A 57 9.88 9.59 2.89
N ILE A 58 10.35 10.00 1.69
CA ILE A 58 10.96 11.32 1.49
C ILE A 58 9.97 12.44 1.79
N VAL A 59 8.72 12.32 1.33
CA VAL A 59 7.67 13.30 1.59
C VAL A 59 7.37 13.41 3.08
N LEU A 60 7.21 12.28 3.79
CA LEU A 60 6.98 12.25 5.23
C LEU A 60 8.13 12.90 6.01
N LEU A 61 9.38 12.61 5.65
CA LEU A 61 10.55 13.24 6.26
C LEU A 61 10.57 14.75 6.00
N GLY A 62 10.26 15.17 4.77
CA GLY A 62 10.17 16.58 4.41
C GLY A 62 9.10 17.32 5.23
N LEU A 63 7.92 16.72 5.39
CA LEU A 63 6.84 17.27 6.22
C LEU A 63 7.24 17.34 7.70
N GLY A 64 7.87 16.28 8.24
CA GLY A 64 8.34 16.27 9.62
C GLY A 64 9.41 17.34 9.91
N LEU A 65 10.34 17.56 8.99
CA LEU A 65 11.33 18.65 9.09
C LEU A 65 10.69 20.03 8.96
N TRP A 66 9.66 20.16 8.12
CA TRP A 66 8.93 21.42 7.97
C TRP A 66 8.19 21.81 9.24
N ASP A 67 7.56 20.84 9.90
CA ASP A 67 6.86 21.03 11.16
C ASP A 67 7.81 21.46 12.28
N GLN A 68 8.98 20.81 12.39
CA GLN A 68 10.04 21.25 13.31
C GLN A 68 10.48 22.68 13.03
N ARG A 69 10.62 23.08 11.76
CA ARG A 69 11.01 24.45 11.40
C ARG A 69 9.99 25.48 11.88
N LEU A 70 8.70 25.13 11.91
CA LEU A 70 7.64 26.01 12.41
C LEU A 70 7.74 26.18 13.93
N GLU A 71 7.95 25.09 14.68
CA GLU A 71 8.20 25.15 16.14
C GLU A 71 9.45 25.98 16.49
N LEU A 72 10.55 25.86 15.72
CA LEU A 72 11.73 26.69 15.93
C LEU A 72 11.47 28.19 15.66
N ARG A 73 10.57 28.51 14.72
CA ARG A 73 10.20 29.88 14.41
C ARG A 73 9.37 30.51 15.53
N SER A 74 8.35 29.80 16.02
CA SER A 74 7.59 30.27 17.19
C SER A 74 8.49 30.43 18.41
N CYS A 75 9.57 29.64 18.52
CA CYS A 75 10.51 29.76 19.63
C CYS A 75 11.42 30.97 19.65
N ALA A 76 11.78 31.46 18.48
CA ALA A 76 12.52 32.70 18.39
C ALA A 76 11.66 33.91 18.84
N ASP A 77 10.34 33.80 18.74
CA ASP A 77 9.39 34.87 19.05
C ASP A 77 8.78 34.77 20.46
N GLU A 78 8.46 33.57 20.96
CA GLU A 78 7.80 33.37 22.27
C GLU A 78 8.77 32.97 23.41
N CYS A 79 10.05 32.71 23.10
CA CYS A 79 11.13 32.38 24.04
C CYS A 79 10.96 31.10 24.88
N ALA A 80 9.82 30.39 24.72
CA ALA A 80 9.55 29.08 25.32
C ALA A 80 8.74 28.21 24.35
N CYS A 81 9.19 26.97 24.08
CA CYS A 81 8.48 26.04 23.19
C CYS A 81 8.64 24.59 23.55
N THR A 82 7.78 23.76 22.98
CA THR A 82 8.00 22.34 22.84
C THR A 82 8.89 22.08 21.62
N LEU A 83 9.97 21.33 21.81
CA LEU A 83 10.77 20.72 20.75
C LEU A 83 10.69 19.22 20.96
N PHE A 84 10.13 18.48 20.00
CA PHE A 84 9.93 17.03 20.11
C PHE A 84 9.16 16.60 21.38
N GLY A 85 8.20 17.42 21.84
CA GLY A 85 7.41 17.14 23.04
C GLY A 85 8.13 17.44 24.37
N GLN A 86 9.36 17.94 24.36
CA GLN A 86 10.02 18.51 25.54
C GLN A 86 9.94 20.03 25.51
N THR A 87 9.46 20.63 26.60
CA THR A 87 9.47 22.08 26.79
C THR A 87 10.90 22.55 27.03
N VAL A 88 11.42 23.38 26.12
CA VAL A 88 12.74 24.01 26.20
C VAL A 88 12.54 25.52 26.36
N GLN A 89 13.16 26.08 27.40
CA GLN A 89 13.26 27.52 27.63
C GLN A 89 14.55 28.03 26.98
N VAL A 90 14.47 29.08 26.16
CA VAL A 90 15.65 29.67 25.53
C VAL A 90 16.34 30.57 26.56
N PRO A 91 17.60 30.30 26.95
CA PRO A 91 18.27 31.12 27.93
C PRO A 91 18.65 32.49 27.32
N LEU A 92 18.56 33.53 28.13
CA LEU A 92 18.71 34.94 27.74
C LEU A 92 20.07 35.27 27.10
N ASP A 93 21.12 34.52 27.45
CA ASP A 93 22.46 34.64 26.89
C ASP A 93 22.54 34.24 25.40
N ARG A 94 21.56 33.48 24.91
CA ARG A 94 21.54 32.93 23.54
C ARG A 94 20.57 33.64 22.60
N ASN A 95 19.56 34.34 23.11
CA ASN A 95 18.65 35.14 22.29
C ASN A 95 18.38 36.51 22.94
N PRO A 96 19.00 37.60 22.45
CA PRO A 96 18.81 38.95 23.01
C PRO A 96 17.39 39.49 22.80
N ARG A 97 16.55 38.86 21.96
CA ARG A 97 15.12 39.21 21.85
C ARG A 97 14.31 38.77 23.08
N CYS A 98 14.80 37.77 23.82
CA CYS A 98 14.15 37.27 25.03
C CYS A 98 14.48 38.10 26.29
N ASP A 99 15.33 39.11 26.17
CA ASP A 99 15.79 40.00 27.27
C ASP A 99 14.92 41.25 27.46
N SER A 100 13.84 41.40 26.67
CA SER A 100 13.03 42.62 26.62
C SER A 100 11.55 42.42 26.98
N GLY A 101 11.24 41.44 27.85
CA GLY A 101 9.92 41.21 28.45
C GLY A 101 9.83 41.74 29.88
#